data_AF-A0A924X691-F1
#
_entry.id   AF-A0A924X691-F1
#
_cell.length_a   1.000
_cell.length_b   1.000
_cell.length_c   1.000
_cell.angle_alpha   90.00
_cell.angle_beta   90.00
_cell.angle_gamma   90.00
#
_symmetry.space_group_name_H-M   'P 1'
#
loop_
_entity.id
_entity.type
_entity.pdbx_description
1 polymer ?
#
loop_
_entity_poly.entity_id
_entity_poly.type
_entity_poly.pdbx_seq_one_letter_code
_entity_poly.pdbx_strand_id
1 'polypeptide(L)'
;MRILAAIMILAGSAACAKDPAAPTEIYVNVAATLTKVDHVVLTARNPDGIEDVINRPTTDRDISLDAIVIRLTPATGFGLEFLLVSEGYREQKRVVASGETIDFASNDRRDLEVVMNERFAEDDFDRDGYRLCGTGPVNDAPCDCDDLDLAVNPFSREICGNGVDDDCTGVADDGC
;
A
#
# COMPACT_ATOMS: atom_id res chain seq x y z
N MET A 1 -8.66 -15.89 -0.52
CA MET A 1 -9.18 -15.31 -1.78
C MET A 1 -8.11 -14.35 -2.22
N ARG A 2 -7.37 -14.62 -3.30
CA ARG A 2 -6.11 -13.91 -3.64
C ARG A 2 -6.35 -12.96 -4.78
N ILE A 3 -5.81 -11.74 -4.73
CA ILE A 3 -5.54 -10.91 -5.91
C ILE A 3 -4.75 -11.80 -6.89
N LEU A 4 -5.11 -11.80 -8.17
CA LEU A 4 -4.34 -12.56 -9.17
C LEU A 4 -3.08 -11.75 -9.50
N ALA A 5 -2.15 -11.64 -8.54
CA ALA A 5 -0.88 -10.96 -8.71
C ALA A 5 0.03 -11.78 -9.63
N ALA A 6 -0.08 -11.57 -10.94
CA ALA A 6 0.80 -12.17 -11.92
C ALA A 6 1.97 -11.23 -12.21
N ILE A 7 3.16 -11.61 -11.75
CA ILE A 7 4.41 -10.89 -11.99
C ILE A 7 4.72 -10.89 -13.50
N MET A 8 4.83 -9.71 -14.15
CA MET A 8 5.72 -9.56 -15.31
C MET A 8 6.88 -8.67 -14.87
N ILE A 9 8.09 -9.14 -15.15
CA ILE A 9 9.29 -8.30 -15.13
C ILE A 9 9.31 -7.56 -16.46
N LEU A 10 8.88 -6.31 -16.47
CA LEU A 10 9.13 -5.41 -17.60
C LEU A 10 10.44 -4.68 -17.32
N ALA A 11 11.51 -5.11 -17.99
CA ALA A 11 12.76 -4.36 -17.99
C ALA A 11 12.56 -3.09 -18.84
N GLY A 12 12.68 -1.91 -18.23
CA GLY A 12 13.06 -0.64 -18.86
C GLY A 12 12.23 -0.15 -20.06
N SER A 13 11.52 0.96 -19.84
CA SER A 13 10.96 1.89 -20.83
C SER A 13 10.15 1.28 -21.97
N ALA A 14 8.84 1.13 -21.74
CA ALA A 14 7.88 1.10 -22.83
C ALA A 14 6.64 1.89 -22.41
N ALA A 15 6.57 3.15 -22.85
CA ALA A 15 5.29 3.84 -22.97
C ALA A 15 4.42 3.00 -23.91
N CYS A 16 3.44 2.29 -23.36
CA CYS A 16 2.49 1.51 -24.14
C CYS A 16 1.15 2.24 -24.23
N ALA A 17 0.57 2.17 -25.42
CA ALA A 17 -0.59 2.93 -25.86
C ALA A 17 -1.82 2.79 -24.94
N LYS A 18 -2.53 3.91 -24.73
CA LYS A 18 -3.83 3.95 -24.06
C LYS A 18 -4.85 3.09 -24.82
N ASP A 19 -5.21 1.94 -24.27
CA ASP A 19 -6.41 1.18 -24.65
C ASP A 19 -7.64 1.80 -23.94
N PRO A 20 -8.75 2.10 -24.66
CA PRO A 20 -9.94 2.75 -24.10
C PRO A 20 -10.83 1.87 -23.19
N ALA A 21 -10.50 0.61 -22.91
CA ALA A 21 -11.18 -0.17 -21.87
C ALA A 21 -10.64 0.13 -20.45
N ALA A 22 -11.52 0.22 -19.44
CA ALA A 22 -11.17 0.38 -18.01
C ALA A 22 -10.01 -0.56 -17.61
N PRO A 23 -9.02 -0.13 -16.79
CA PRO A 23 -7.88 -0.97 -16.46
C PRO A 23 -8.35 -2.19 -15.69
N THR A 24 -8.16 -3.35 -16.31
CA THR A 24 -8.18 -4.65 -15.62
C THR A 24 -6.88 -4.92 -14.85
N GLU A 25 -5.93 -3.98 -14.88
CA GLU A 25 -4.62 -4.07 -14.24
C GLU A 25 -4.02 -2.69 -13.93
N ILE A 26 -3.22 -2.62 -12.87
CA ILE A 26 -2.41 -1.44 -12.49
C ILE A 26 -0.94 -1.86 -12.44
N TYR A 27 -0.06 -0.98 -12.91
CA TYR A 27 1.39 -1.11 -12.80
C TYR A 27 1.86 -0.23 -11.65
N VAL A 28 2.59 -0.83 -10.70
CA VAL A 28 3.14 -0.13 -9.53
C VAL A 28 4.65 -0.08 -9.67
N ASN A 29 5.19 1.12 -9.84
CA ASN A 29 6.62 1.41 -9.81
C ASN A 29 7.02 1.57 -8.33
N VAL A 30 7.71 0.58 -7.78
CA VAL A 30 8.14 0.56 -6.39
C VAL A 30 9.61 0.94 -6.28
N ALA A 31 9.88 2.02 -5.55
CA ALA A 31 11.22 2.55 -5.30
C ALA A 31 11.47 2.77 -3.80
N ALA A 32 12.74 2.87 -3.40
CA ALA A 32 13.14 3.20 -2.03
C ALA A 32 14.03 4.46 -2.01
N THR A 33 13.73 5.41 -1.14
CA THR A 33 14.49 6.68 -1.08
C THR A 33 15.86 6.46 -0.46
N LEU A 34 16.91 6.54 -1.28
CA LEU A 34 18.33 6.52 -0.86
C LEU A 34 18.72 5.30 0.01
N THR A 35 17.89 4.26 0.03
CA THR A 35 18.00 3.14 0.95
C THR A 35 17.96 1.85 0.16
N LYS A 36 19.05 1.08 0.20
CA LYS A 36 19.09 -0.24 -0.40
C LYS A 36 18.36 -1.26 0.47
N VAL A 37 17.55 -2.09 -0.18
CA VAL A 37 16.81 -3.20 0.44
C VAL A 37 17.15 -4.52 -0.27
N ASP A 38 17.05 -5.63 0.46
CA ASP A 38 17.30 -7.00 -0.02
C ASP A 38 16.02 -7.69 -0.48
N HIS A 39 14.86 -7.25 0.01
CA HIS A 39 13.54 -7.65 -0.47
C HIS A 39 12.48 -6.59 -0.17
N VAL A 40 11.40 -6.64 -0.96
CA VAL A 40 10.18 -5.85 -0.79
C VAL A 40 9.03 -6.79 -0.48
N VAL A 41 8.18 -6.38 0.45
CA VAL A 41 6.89 -6.99 0.74
C VAL A 41 5.81 -5.97 0.40
N LEU A 42 4.89 -6.35 -0.46
CA LEU A 42 3.67 -5.58 -0.71
C LEU A 42 2.49 -6.34 -0.11
N THR A 43 1.75 -5.69 0.76
CA THR A 43 0.51 -6.20 1.35
C THR A 43 -0.63 -5.36 0.81
N ALA A 44 -1.47 -5.96 -0.03
CA ALA A 44 -2.76 -5.37 -0.36
C ALA A 44 -3.76 -5.78 0.72
N ARG A 45 -4.43 -4.83 1.36
CA ARG A 45 -5.45 -5.05 2.38
C ARG A 45 -6.76 -4.41 1.91
N ASN A 46 -7.87 -5.13 1.97
CA ASN A 46 -9.19 -4.56 1.71
C ASN A 46 -9.82 -3.96 3.00
N PRO A 47 -10.92 -3.20 2.93
CA PRO A 47 -11.52 -2.57 4.12
C PRO A 47 -12.02 -3.54 5.19
N ASP A 48 -12.24 -4.81 4.84
CA ASP A 48 -12.63 -5.87 5.78
C ASP A 48 -11.40 -6.55 6.43
N GLY A 49 -10.19 -6.04 6.21
CA GLY A 49 -8.94 -6.57 6.75
C GLY A 49 -8.40 -7.82 6.04
N ILE A 50 -8.95 -8.20 4.88
CA ILE A 50 -8.45 -9.33 4.10
C ILE A 50 -7.20 -8.90 3.35
N GLU A 51 -6.12 -9.67 3.51
CA GLU A 51 -4.83 -9.38 2.90
C GLU A 51 -4.45 -10.34 1.76
N ASP A 52 -3.70 -9.81 0.78
CA ASP A 52 -2.88 -10.59 -0.14
C ASP A 52 -1.47 -10.02 -0.20
N VAL A 53 -0.47 -10.90 -0.22
CA VAL A 53 0.94 -10.54 0.03
C VAL A 53 1.82 -10.96 -1.13
N ILE A 54 2.59 -9.99 -1.64
CA ILE A 54 3.60 -10.19 -2.67
C ILE A 54 4.97 -9.97 -2.04
N ASN A 55 5.76 -11.03 -1.94
CA ASN A 55 7.14 -10.96 -1.47
C ASN A 55 8.12 -11.07 -2.66
N ARG A 56 9.05 -10.11 -2.78
CA ARG A 56 10.02 -10.03 -3.88
C ARG A 56 11.42 -9.73 -3.38
N PRO A 57 12.38 -10.65 -3.56
CA PRO A 57 13.80 -10.32 -3.42
C PRO A 57 14.22 -9.22 -4.39
N THR A 58 15.13 -8.37 -3.95
CA THR A 58 15.78 -7.31 -4.74
C THR A 58 17.30 -7.52 -4.79
N THR A 59 17.77 -8.74 -4.52
CA THR A 59 19.21 -9.06 -4.46
C THR A 59 19.97 -8.77 -5.76
N ASP A 60 19.27 -8.73 -6.89
CA ASP A 60 19.78 -8.49 -8.23
C ASP A 60 19.60 -7.04 -8.71
N ARG A 61 18.97 -6.16 -7.92
CA ARG A 61 18.61 -4.79 -8.32
C ARG A 61 18.62 -3.80 -7.15
N ASP A 62 19.19 -2.62 -7.38
CA ASP A 62 19.09 -1.53 -6.41
C ASP A 62 17.87 -0.66 -6.70
N ILE A 63 16.78 -0.87 -5.94
CA ILE A 63 15.53 -0.13 -6.13
C ILE A 63 15.60 1.32 -5.62
N SER A 64 16.72 1.74 -5.04
CA SER A 64 16.97 3.16 -4.77
C SER A 64 17.46 3.94 -5.98
N LEU A 65 17.85 3.22 -7.05
CA LEU A 65 18.32 3.78 -8.32
C LEU A 65 17.43 3.38 -9.50
N ASP A 66 16.83 2.20 -9.45
CA ASP A 66 16.02 1.63 -10.54
C ASP A 66 14.82 0.88 -9.96
N ALA A 67 13.64 1.49 -10.02
CA ALA A 67 12.40 0.94 -9.47
C ALA A 67 12.08 -0.45 -10.05
N ILE A 68 11.31 -1.24 -9.30
CA ILE A 68 10.67 -2.45 -9.83
C ILE A 68 9.25 -2.14 -10.25
N VAL A 69 8.79 -2.75 -11.33
CA VAL A 69 7.40 -2.64 -11.77
C VAL A 69 6.65 -3.90 -11.38
N ILE A 70 5.56 -3.75 -10.63
CA ILE A 70 4.70 -4.86 -10.20
C ILE A 70 3.32 -4.65 -10.83
N ARG A 71 2.82 -5.70 -11.48
CA ARG A 71 1.48 -5.69 -12.06
C ARG A 71 0.48 -6.26 -11.07
N LEU A 72 -0.56 -5.49 -10.76
CA LEU A 72 -1.67 -5.87 -9.89
C LEU A 72 -2.95 -6.04 -10.72
N THR A 73 -3.69 -7.10 -10.43
CA THR A 73 -4.98 -7.41 -11.08
C THR A 73 -5.99 -7.78 -10.00
N PRO A 74 -7.11 -7.06 -9.87
CA PRO A 74 -8.06 -7.28 -8.79
C PRO A 74 -8.68 -8.66 -8.95
N ALA A 75 -8.83 -9.38 -7.83
CA ALA A 75 -9.50 -10.67 -7.84
C ALA A 75 -10.94 -10.57 -7.40
N THR A 76 -11.76 -11.48 -7.94
CA THR A 76 -13.14 -11.66 -7.51
C THR A 76 -13.21 -11.85 -5.99
N GLY A 77 -13.95 -10.98 -5.32
CA GLY A 77 -14.18 -11.02 -3.88
C GLY A 77 -13.16 -10.27 -3.02
N PHE A 78 -12.05 -9.77 -3.58
CA PHE A 78 -11.13 -8.89 -2.82
C PHE A 78 -11.66 -7.45 -2.76
N GLY A 79 -12.33 -7.00 -3.81
CA GLY A 79 -12.80 -5.63 -3.99
C GLY A 79 -12.10 -4.95 -5.14
N LEU A 80 -12.57 -3.75 -5.50
CA LEU A 80 -11.91 -2.85 -6.43
C LEU A 80 -11.09 -1.77 -5.72
N GLU A 81 -11.23 -1.68 -4.39
CA GLU A 81 -10.53 -0.73 -3.55
C GLU A 81 -9.72 -1.49 -2.51
N PHE A 82 -8.46 -1.11 -2.33
CA PHE A 82 -7.59 -1.66 -1.31
C PHE A 82 -6.44 -0.72 -0.96
N LEU A 83 -5.94 -0.86 0.26
CA LEU A 83 -4.70 -0.24 0.71
C LEU A 83 -3.52 -1.11 0.31
N LEU A 84 -2.51 -0.51 -0.33
CA LEU A 84 -1.24 -1.14 -0.63
C LEU A 84 -0.18 -0.66 0.35
N VAL A 85 0.13 -1.51 1.33
CA VAL A 85 1.26 -1.31 2.25
C VAL A 85 2.51 -1.88 1.59
N SER A 86 3.53 -1.04 1.41
CA SER A 86 4.78 -1.38 0.74
C SER A 86 5.92 -1.26 1.74
N GLU A 87 6.61 -2.36 2.01
CA GLU A 87 7.70 -2.42 2.97
C GLU A 87 8.98 -2.93 2.32
N GLY A 88 10.09 -2.25 2.59
CA GLY A 88 11.43 -2.65 2.17
C GLY A 88 12.28 -3.10 3.35
N TYR A 89 12.99 -4.21 3.17
CA TYR A 89 13.73 -4.88 4.22
C TYR A 89 15.20 -5.04 3.87
N ARG A 90 16.07 -4.85 4.86
CA ARG A 90 17.50 -5.16 4.78
C ARG A 90 17.88 -6.01 5.98
N GLU A 91 18.54 -7.15 5.75
CA GLU A 91 18.93 -8.08 6.83
C GLU A 91 17.75 -8.43 7.77
N GLN A 92 16.57 -8.71 7.21
CA GLN A 92 15.31 -8.98 7.93
C GLN A 92 14.72 -7.83 8.75
N LYS A 93 15.39 -6.67 8.81
CA LYS A 93 14.84 -5.46 9.43
C LYS A 93 14.07 -4.65 8.39
N ARG A 94 12.86 -4.23 8.72
CA ARG A 94 12.14 -3.19 7.96
C ARG A 94 12.92 -1.89 8.03
N VAL A 95 13.23 -1.30 6.88
CA VAL A 95 14.03 -0.06 6.81
C VAL A 95 13.34 1.05 6.04
N VAL A 96 12.38 0.73 5.16
CA VAL A 96 11.57 1.73 4.46
C VAL A 96 10.14 1.24 4.33
N ALA A 97 9.17 2.15 4.32
CA ALA A 97 7.77 1.81 4.12
C ALA A 97 7.00 2.93 3.40
N SER A 98 5.77 2.60 2.97
CA SER A 98 4.76 3.51 2.42
C SER A 98 3.40 2.83 2.47
N GLY A 99 2.32 3.60 2.59
CA GLY A 99 0.97 3.16 2.28
C GLY A 99 0.35 4.00 1.16
N GLU A 100 -0.51 3.39 0.35
CA GLU A 100 -1.27 4.06 -0.71
C GLU A 100 -2.60 3.34 -0.94
N THR A 101 -3.71 4.07 -0.93
CA THR A 101 -5.02 3.53 -1.31
C THR A 101 -5.15 3.45 -2.83
N ILE A 102 -5.62 2.31 -3.33
CA ILE A 102 -5.79 2.03 -4.75
C ILE A 102 -7.27 1.76 -5.03
N ASP A 103 -7.86 2.54 -5.94
CA ASP A 103 -9.22 2.33 -6.45
C ASP A 103 -9.21 2.03 -7.96
N PHE A 104 -9.53 0.79 -8.32
CA PHE A 104 -9.67 0.32 -9.70
C PHE A 104 -10.92 0.86 -10.41
N ALA A 105 -11.94 1.29 -9.68
CA ALA A 105 -13.18 1.82 -10.26
C ALA A 105 -12.99 3.23 -10.86
N SER A 106 -12.11 4.04 -10.27
CA SER A 106 -11.84 5.42 -10.70
C SER A 106 -11.21 5.53 -12.11
N ASN A 107 -10.56 4.47 -12.62
CA ASN A 107 -9.74 4.47 -13.84
C ASN A 107 -8.60 5.52 -13.86
N ASP A 108 -8.31 6.18 -12.73
CA ASP A 108 -7.55 7.44 -12.73
C ASP A 108 -6.03 7.23 -12.69
N ARG A 109 -5.57 6.04 -12.25
CA ARG A 109 -4.14 5.70 -12.17
C ARG A 109 -3.85 4.31 -12.75
N ARG A 110 -3.09 4.27 -13.85
CA ARG A 110 -2.59 3.00 -14.45
C ARG A 110 -1.14 2.71 -14.11
N ASP A 111 -0.37 3.76 -13.84
CA ASP A 111 1.01 3.70 -13.40
C ASP A 111 1.07 4.42 -12.04
N LEU A 112 1.05 3.64 -10.97
CA LEU A 112 1.23 4.15 -9.62
C LEU A 112 2.74 4.20 -9.33
N GLU A 113 3.21 5.29 -8.74
CA GLU A 113 4.57 5.37 -8.21
C GLU A 113 4.49 5.31 -6.68
N VAL A 114 5.12 4.30 -6.09
CA VAL A 114 5.25 4.15 -4.64
C VAL A 114 6.71 4.35 -4.28
N VAL A 115 6.97 5.36 -3.47
CA VAL A 115 8.31 5.69 -3.00
C VAL A 115 8.37 5.48 -1.50
N MET A 116 8.99 4.37 -1.09
CA MET A 116 9.19 4.04 0.31
C MET A 116 10.29 4.91 0.92
N ASN A 117 10.16 5.26 2.20
CA ASN A 117 11.18 6.03 2.93
C ASN A 117 11.37 5.53 4.36
N GLU A 118 12.52 5.86 4.96
CA GLU A 118 12.90 5.39 6.29
C GLU A 118 12.01 5.95 7.39
N ARG A 119 11.63 7.22 7.28
CA ARG A 119 10.78 7.88 8.28
C ARG A 119 9.43 7.20 8.41
N PHE A 120 8.79 6.85 7.29
CA PHE A 120 7.52 6.12 7.32
C PHE A 120 7.68 4.79 8.06
N ALA A 121 8.77 4.06 7.85
CA ALA A 121 9.00 2.79 8.54
C ALA A 121 9.24 2.94 10.06
N GLU A 122 9.51 4.14 10.56
CA GLU A 122 9.67 4.43 11.99
C GLU A 122 8.36 4.95 12.60
N ASP A 123 7.59 5.72 11.84
CA ASP A 123 6.36 6.41 12.27
C ASP A 123 5.06 5.56 12.10
N ASP A 124 5.13 4.42 11.41
CA ASP A 124 4.04 3.43 11.22
C ASP A 124 4.35 2.17 12.06
N PHE A 125 3.91 2.14 13.31
CA PHE A 125 4.35 1.15 14.29
C PHE A 125 3.58 -0.18 14.18
N ASP A 126 2.27 -0.13 13.93
CA ASP A 126 1.41 -1.31 13.78
C ASP A 126 1.36 -1.87 12.34
N ARG A 127 1.94 -1.14 11.37
CA ARG A 127 2.13 -1.56 9.97
C ARG A 127 0.83 -1.57 9.17
N ASP A 128 -0.06 -0.67 9.51
CA ASP A 128 -1.33 -0.54 8.84
C ASP A 128 -1.23 0.18 7.50
N GLY A 129 -0.16 0.93 7.23
CA GLY A 129 -0.01 1.75 6.03
C GLY A 129 -0.35 3.22 6.24
N TYR A 130 -0.58 3.65 7.47
CA TYR A 130 -0.77 5.01 7.91
C TYR A 130 0.24 5.35 9.01
N ARG A 131 0.37 6.64 9.31
CA ARG A 131 1.24 7.12 10.38
C ARG A 131 0.35 7.73 11.44
N LEU A 132 0.75 7.61 12.70
CA LEU A 132 0.03 8.24 13.81
C LEU A 132 -0.20 9.74 13.53
N CYS A 133 -1.42 10.20 13.71
CA CYS A 133 -1.78 11.59 13.52
C CYS A 133 -0.88 12.54 14.34
N GLY A 134 -0.39 13.59 13.68
CA GLY A 134 0.46 14.60 14.32
C GLY A 134 1.95 14.25 14.44
N THR A 135 2.39 13.09 13.95
CA THR A 135 3.82 12.70 13.94
C THR A 135 4.59 13.18 12.70
N GLY A 136 3.90 13.57 11.62
CA GLY A 136 4.55 14.07 10.41
C GLY A 136 4.28 15.54 10.06
N PRO A 137 4.61 15.96 8.82
CA PRO A 137 4.45 17.34 8.38
C PRO A 137 2.99 17.81 8.47
N VAL A 138 2.78 19.10 8.74
CA VAL A 138 1.46 19.69 9.01
C VAL A 138 0.40 19.28 7.96
N ASN A 139 -0.72 18.68 8.43
CA ASN A 139 -1.89 18.18 7.68
C ASN A 139 -1.77 16.77 7.06
N ASP A 140 -1.21 15.79 7.76
CA ASP A 140 -1.08 14.39 7.34
C ASP A 140 -2.39 13.59 7.17
N ALA A 141 -3.54 14.23 6.96
CA ALA A 141 -4.78 13.51 6.69
C ALA A 141 -4.78 12.90 5.27
N PRO A 142 -5.21 11.64 5.08
CA PRO A 142 -5.64 10.69 6.12
C PRO A 142 -4.46 10.14 6.96
N CYS A 143 -4.63 10.09 8.30
CA CYS A 143 -3.65 9.60 9.28
C CYS A 143 -4.32 8.67 10.30
N ASP A 144 -3.52 7.84 10.95
CA ASP A 144 -3.99 6.84 11.90
C ASP A 144 -4.18 7.41 13.33
N CYS A 145 -5.26 6.98 13.98
CA CYS A 145 -5.70 7.39 15.29
C CYS A 145 -5.28 6.43 16.43
N ASP A 146 -4.85 5.20 16.12
CA ASP A 146 -4.29 4.22 17.06
C ASP A 146 -3.15 3.39 16.44
N ASP A 147 -1.93 3.93 16.49
CA ASP A 147 -0.67 3.37 15.95
C ASP A 147 -0.18 2.08 16.63
N LEU A 148 -1.05 1.42 17.40
CA LEU A 148 -0.83 0.13 18.03
C LEU A 148 -1.85 -0.93 17.57
N ASP A 149 -2.87 -0.57 16.80
CA ASP A 149 -3.91 -1.48 16.33
C ASP A 149 -4.08 -1.42 14.81
N LEU A 150 -3.52 -2.43 14.14
CA LEU A 150 -3.61 -2.67 12.71
C LEU A 150 -5.03 -2.58 12.12
N ALA A 151 -6.06 -2.84 12.92
CA ALA A 151 -7.45 -2.81 12.50
C ALA A 151 -8.08 -1.41 12.57
N VAL A 152 -7.46 -0.44 13.24
CA VAL A 152 -7.96 0.93 13.42
C VAL A 152 -7.14 1.85 12.53
N ASN A 153 -7.69 2.28 11.40
CA ASN A 153 -6.98 3.13 10.44
C ASN A 153 -7.94 3.76 9.42
N PRO A 154 -7.54 4.83 8.71
CA PRO A 154 -8.39 5.52 7.72
C PRO A 154 -9.00 4.69 6.59
N PHE A 155 -8.51 3.47 6.36
CA PHE A 155 -9.02 2.57 5.33
C PHE A 155 -9.90 1.45 5.87
N SER A 156 -9.93 1.27 7.19
CA SER A 156 -10.75 0.26 7.84
C SER A 156 -12.23 0.60 7.74
N ARG A 157 -13.05 -0.44 7.90
CA ARG A 157 -14.50 -0.30 8.01
C ARG A 157 -14.92 -0.33 9.47
N GLU A 158 -15.82 0.57 9.83
CA GLU A 158 -16.52 0.62 11.12
C GLU A 158 -17.15 -0.73 11.53
N ILE A 159 -16.84 -1.18 12.75
CA ILE A 159 -17.42 -2.38 13.37
C ILE A 159 -18.53 -1.94 14.32
N CYS A 160 -19.75 -1.87 13.78
CA CYS A 160 -20.91 -1.35 14.51
C CYS A 160 -21.13 -1.95 15.91
N GLY A 161 -21.15 -1.06 16.90
CA GLY A 161 -21.43 -1.33 18.30
C GLY A 161 -20.20 -1.72 19.12
N ASN A 162 -18.98 -1.53 18.61
CA ASN A 162 -17.75 -1.73 19.37
C ASN A 162 -17.35 -0.47 20.18
N GLY A 163 -17.89 0.71 19.84
CA GLY A 163 -17.57 1.97 20.50
C GLY A 163 -16.16 2.50 20.18
N VAL A 164 -15.55 2.06 19.09
CA VAL A 164 -14.25 2.49 18.56
C VAL A 164 -14.49 3.28 17.27
N ASP A 165 -13.59 4.21 16.97
CA ASP A 165 -13.48 4.92 15.69
C ASP A 165 -12.50 4.10 14.84
N ASP A 166 -12.98 3.03 14.20
CA ASP A 166 -12.15 2.07 13.48
C ASP A 166 -11.58 2.69 12.19
N ASP A 167 -12.29 3.66 11.59
CA ASP A 167 -11.91 4.33 10.35
C ASP A 167 -11.25 5.70 10.55
N CYS A 168 -10.97 6.08 11.80
CA CYS A 168 -10.30 7.32 12.19
C CYS A 168 -10.94 8.60 11.62
N THR A 169 -12.26 8.61 11.41
CA THR A 169 -13.00 9.81 11.01
C THR A 169 -13.17 10.82 12.15
N GLY A 170 -12.90 10.41 13.39
CA GLY A 170 -13.09 11.19 14.61
C GLY A 170 -14.43 10.94 15.30
N VAL A 171 -15.21 9.95 14.85
CA VAL A 171 -16.52 9.59 15.40
C VAL A 171 -16.67 8.08 15.45
N ALA A 172 -16.68 7.52 16.66
CA ALA A 172 -16.92 6.08 16.85
C ALA A 172 -18.30 5.63 16.34
N ASP A 173 -18.34 4.44 15.73
CA ASP A 173 -19.54 3.80 15.17
C ASP A 173 -20.27 4.67 14.13
N ASP A 174 -19.57 5.54 13.40
CA ASP A 174 -20.18 6.25 12.28
C ASP A 174 -20.38 5.31 11.07
N GLY A 175 -21.15 5.72 10.07
CA GLY A 175 -21.43 4.86 8.91
C GLY A 175 -22.22 3.56 9.17
N CYS A 176 -22.62 3.31 10.42
CA CYS A 176 -23.60 2.33 10.87
C CYS A 176 -25.06 2.87 10.74
#